data_AF-A0A2W6PLR1-F1
#
_entry.id   AF-A0A2W6PLR1-F1
#
_cell.length_a   1.000
_cell.length_b   1.000
_cell.length_c   1.000
_cell.angle_alpha   90.00
_cell.angle_beta   90.00
_cell.angle_gamma   90.00
#
_symmetry.space_group_name_H-M   'P 1'
#
loop_
_entity.id
_entity.type
_entity.pdbx_description
1 polymer ?
#
loop_
_entity_poly.entity_id
_entity_poly.type
_entity_poly.pdbx_seq_one_letter_code
_entity_poly.pdbx_strand_id
1 'polypeptide(L)'
;MLFIEGLVGAIILFPHSLVLYQLVLAGLLPFILITLIPQIKNILLKKKSIRYWLLYGLLGYTMLTLIAYIMLYLPIKEIAEHDVGFMLLGMVIFNIYSSIYLLLFKFLSNNKQNIFLSKKEKYCLFGLNLLFSLLFYAIWFAAFKYDLADKVVKFFNGM
;
A
#
# COMPACT_ATOMS: atom_id res chain seq x y z
N MET A 1 -10.29 8.14 -37.08
CA MET A 1 -10.95 7.15 -36.19
C MET A 1 -10.02 6.74 -35.05
N LEU A 2 -8.87 6.10 -35.33
CA LEU A 2 -7.81 5.77 -34.35
C LEU A 2 -7.33 6.92 -33.44
N PHE A 3 -7.23 8.15 -33.96
CA PHE A 3 -6.79 9.31 -33.17
C PHE A 3 -7.84 9.78 -32.15
N ILE A 4 -9.12 9.65 -32.48
CA ILE A 4 -10.24 10.01 -31.60
C ILE A 4 -10.42 8.92 -30.53
N GLU A 5 -10.32 7.65 -30.90
CA GLU A 5 -10.34 6.52 -29.96
C GLU A 5 -9.15 6.54 -29.00
N GLY A 6 -7.95 6.90 -29.47
CA GLY A 6 -6.78 7.09 -28.62
C GLY A 6 -6.91 8.28 -27.66
N LEU A 7 -7.54 9.37 -28.08
CA LEU A 7 -7.81 10.53 -27.23
C LEU A 7 -8.89 10.23 -26.18
N VAL A 8 -9.96 9.54 -26.58
CA VAL A 8 -11.02 9.07 -25.67
C VAL A 8 -10.44 8.06 -24.67
N GLY A 9 -9.59 7.14 -25.13
CA GLY A 9 -8.84 6.23 -24.27
C GLY A 9 -7.97 6.96 -23.26
N ALA A 10 -7.21 7.98 -23.68
CA ALA A 10 -6.41 8.81 -22.79
C ALA A 10 -7.26 9.62 -21.78
N ILE A 11 -8.42 10.14 -22.20
CA ILE A 11 -9.37 10.86 -21.33
C ILE A 11 -10.03 9.94 -20.31
N ILE A 12 -10.22 8.65 -20.61
CA ILE A 12 -10.74 7.64 -19.67
C ILE A 12 -9.63 7.11 -18.75
N LEU A 13 -8.42 6.91 -19.29
CA LEU A 13 -7.24 6.46 -18.55
C LEU A 13 -6.71 7.53 -17.58
N PHE A 14 -6.86 8.81 -17.90
CA PHE A 14 -6.40 9.91 -17.06
C PHE A 14 -7.06 9.91 -15.66
N PRO A 15 -8.40 9.89 -15.50
CA PRO A 15 -9.04 9.77 -14.19
C PRO A 15 -8.74 8.43 -13.52
N HIS A 16 -8.60 7.32 -14.27
CA HIS A 16 -8.16 6.04 -13.69
C HIS A 16 -6.74 6.14 -13.10
N SER A 17 -5.83 6.83 -13.79
CA SER A 17 -4.47 7.09 -13.31
C SER A 17 -4.45 8.04 -12.11
N LEU A 18 -5.36 9.02 -12.07
CA LEU A 18 -5.55 9.96 -10.96
C LEU A 18 -6.13 9.27 -9.73
N VAL A 19 -7.09 8.36 -9.91
CA VAL A 19 -7.67 7.53 -8.85
C VAL A 19 -6.61 6.58 -8.29
N LEU A 20 -5.84 5.92 -9.17
CA LEU A 20 -4.69 5.09 -8.77
C LEU A 20 -3.65 5.93 -8.02
N TYR A 21 -3.37 7.16 -8.46
CA TYR A 21 -2.43 8.07 -7.80
C TYR A 21 -2.93 8.53 -6.43
N GLN A 22 -4.21 8.89 -6.30
CA GLN A 22 -4.85 9.25 -5.04
C GLN A 22 -4.87 8.08 -4.05
N LEU A 23 -5.07 6.86 -4.54
CA LEU A 23 -5.01 5.64 -3.75
C LEU A 23 -3.61 5.32 -3.26
N VAL A 24 -2.61 5.49 -4.12
CA VAL A 24 -1.19 5.37 -3.73
C VAL A 24 -0.86 6.42 -2.67
N LEU A 25 -1.29 7.67 -2.83
CA LEU A 25 -1.09 8.73 -1.83
C LEU A 25 -1.81 8.44 -0.50
N ALA A 26 -3.10 8.10 -0.53
CA ALA A 26 -3.89 7.77 0.65
C ALA A 26 -3.34 6.53 1.37
N GLY A 27 -2.86 5.56 0.61
CA GLY A 27 -2.25 4.34 1.10
C GLY A 27 -0.83 4.51 1.66
N LEU A 28 -0.09 5.53 1.20
CA LEU A 28 1.22 5.91 1.73
C LEU A 28 1.14 6.91 2.88
N LEU A 29 0.01 7.60 3.02
CA LEU A 29 -0.22 8.57 4.08
C LEU A 29 0.07 8.02 5.49
N PRO A 30 -0.38 6.80 5.87
CA PRO A 30 -0.07 6.23 7.19
C PRO A 30 1.44 6.08 7.41
N PHE A 31 2.17 5.69 6.37
CA PHE A 31 3.62 5.57 6.42
C PHE A 31 4.30 6.93 6.59
N ILE A 32 3.86 7.94 5.81
CA ILE A 32 4.35 9.32 5.90
C ILE A 32 4.09 9.88 7.30
N LEU A 33 2.87 9.76 7.83
CA LEU A 33 2.48 10.26 9.14
C LEU A 33 3.30 9.62 10.26
N ILE A 34 3.57 8.31 10.18
CA ILE A 34 4.37 7.62 11.19
C ILE A 34 5.86 7.97 11.09
N THR A 35 6.37 8.42 9.94
CA THR A 35 7.72 9.00 9.87
C THR A 35 7.86 10.32 10.65
N LEU A 36 6.74 10.97 11.03
CA LEU A 36 6.74 12.13 11.92
C LEU A 36 6.88 11.74 13.40
N ILE A 37 6.59 10.49 13.77
CA ILE A 37 6.76 10.00 15.14
C ILE A 37 8.27 9.80 15.39
N PRO A 38 8.89 10.57 16.32
CA PRO A 38 10.36 10.57 16.48
C PRO A 38 10.95 9.19 16.76
N GLN A 39 10.25 8.36 17.52
CA GLN A 39 10.68 7.01 17.84
C GLN A 39 10.76 6.12 16.60
N ILE A 40 9.72 6.13 15.77
CA ILE A 40 9.67 5.31 14.55
C ILE A 40 10.62 5.87 13.50
N LYS A 41 10.69 7.20 13.36
CA LYS A 41 11.70 7.89 12.55
C LYS A 41 13.11 7.39 12.86
N ASN A 42 13.48 7.35 14.14
CA ASN A 42 14.79 6.88 14.58
C ASN A 42 15.02 5.40 14.23
N ILE A 43 14.02 4.54 14.44
CA ILE A 43 14.05 3.13 14.06
C ILE A 43 14.27 2.97 12.54
N LEU A 44 13.57 3.75 11.72
CA LEU A 44 13.69 3.71 10.26
C LEU A 44 15.06 4.21 9.78
N LEU A 45 15.73 5.10 10.51
CA LEU A 45 17.09 5.59 10.18
C LEU A 45 18.22 4.62 10.56
N LYS A 46 17.94 3.57 11.34
CA LYS A 46 18.94 2.56 11.74
C LYS A 46 19.47 1.73 10.59
N LYS A 47 20.64 1.13 10.81
CA LYS A 47 21.29 0.23 9.86
C LYS A 47 20.41 -1.00 9.61
N LYS A 48 20.36 -1.44 8.35
CA LYS A 48 19.56 -2.58 7.87
C LYS A 48 18.03 -2.48 8.04
N SER A 49 17.47 -1.38 8.56
CA SER A 49 16.00 -1.25 8.71
C SER A 49 15.22 -1.49 7.43
N ILE A 50 15.74 -1.06 6.28
CA ILE A 50 15.14 -1.34 4.97
C ILE A 50 15.14 -2.82 4.59
N ARG A 51 16.20 -3.56 4.95
CA ARG A 51 16.25 -5.01 4.71
C ARG A 51 15.19 -5.71 5.55
N TYR A 52 15.03 -5.29 6.80
CA TYR A 52 13.99 -5.80 7.67
C TYR A 52 12.59 -5.42 7.17
N TRP A 53 12.37 -4.18 6.72
CA TRP A 53 11.11 -3.76 6.11
C TRP A 53 10.71 -4.63 4.92
N LEU A 54 11.62 -4.86 3.98
CA LEU A 54 11.40 -5.72 2.81
C LEU A 54 11.12 -7.17 3.22
N LEU A 55 11.89 -7.70 4.16
CA LEU A 55 11.72 -9.07 4.65
C LEU A 55 10.37 -9.24 5.36
N TYR A 56 9.92 -8.24 6.11
CA TYR A 56 8.61 -8.23 6.75
C TYR A 56 7.46 -8.06 5.76
N GLY A 57 7.65 -7.28 4.70
CA GLY A 57 6.71 -7.22 3.58
C GLY A 57 6.53 -8.58 2.91
N LEU A 58 7.63 -9.30 2.66
CA LEU A 58 7.58 -10.65 2.10
C LEU A 58 6.87 -11.64 3.05
N LEU A 59 7.21 -11.60 4.35
CA LEU A 59 6.55 -12.47 5.34
C LEU A 59 5.05 -12.19 5.44
N GLY A 60 4.65 -10.91 5.47
CA GLY A 60 3.25 -10.52 5.43
C GLY A 60 2.53 -11.03 4.18
N TYR A 61 3.18 -10.96 3.02
CA TYR A 61 2.65 -11.48 1.77
C TYR A 61 2.43 -12.99 1.82
N THR A 62 3.40 -13.75 2.34
CA THR A 62 3.25 -15.20 2.51
C THR A 62 2.11 -15.57 3.47
N MET A 63 1.94 -14.80 4.56
CA MET A 63 0.85 -15.01 5.51
C MET A 63 -0.52 -14.72 4.88
N LEU A 64 -0.65 -13.61 4.14
CA LEU A 64 -1.90 -13.27 3.46
C LEU A 64 -2.21 -14.23 2.30
N THR A 65 -1.20 -14.75 1.61
CA THR A 65 -1.36 -15.80 0.59
C THR A 65 -1.86 -17.11 1.22
N LEU A 66 -1.37 -17.46 2.41
CA LEU A 66 -1.85 -18.63 3.13
C LEU A 66 -3.32 -18.45 3.57
N ILE A 67 -3.67 -17.28 4.10
CA ILE A 67 -5.05 -16.95 4.49
C ILE A 67 -5.98 -17.03 3.27
N ALA A 68 -5.56 -16.41 2.17
CA ALA A 68 -6.22 -16.47 0.87
C ALA A 68 -6.46 -17.91 0.39
N TYR A 69 -5.42 -18.75 0.47
CA TYR A 69 -5.51 -20.16 0.11
C TYR A 69 -6.54 -20.89 0.98
N ILE A 70 -6.51 -20.71 2.30
CA ILE A 70 -7.49 -21.30 3.22
C ILE A 70 -8.91 -20.83 2.89
N MET A 71 -9.09 -19.55 2.55
CA MET A 71 -10.39 -18.98 2.17
C MET A 71 -10.99 -19.61 0.90
N LEU A 72 -10.17 -20.04 -0.06
CA LEU A 72 -10.63 -20.70 -1.29
C LEU A 72 -11.24 -22.10 -1.05
N TYR A 73 -10.93 -22.75 0.08
CA TYR A 73 -11.49 -24.03 0.49
C TYR A 73 -12.69 -23.90 1.43
N LEU A 74 -13.04 -22.68 1.85
CA LEU A 74 -14.22 -22.40 2.64
C LEU A 74 -15.43 -22.13 1.72
N PRO A 75 -16.67 -22.40 2.16
CA PRO A 75 -17.89 -22.20 1.37
C PRO A 75 -18.25 -20.73 1.07
N ILE A 76 -17.30 -19.80 1.22
CA ILE A 76 -17.42 -18.34 1.00
C ILE A 76 -16.80 -17.96 -0.38
N LYS A 77 -16.65 -18.94 -1.26
CA LYS A 77 -15.76 -18.93 -2.43
C LYS A 77 -16.04 -17.81 -3.44
N GLU A 78 -17.31 -17.48 -3.68
CA GLU A 78 -17.70 -16.50 -4.71
C GLU A 78 -17.36 -15.05 -4.36
N ILE A 79 -17.33 -14.69 -3.07
CA ILE A 79 -16.92 -13.36 -2.60
C ILE A 79 -15.38 -13.31 -2.46
N ALA A 80 -14.76 -14.44 -2.12
CA ALA A 80 -13.34 -14.52 -1.83
C ALA A 80 -12.43 -14.44 -3.06
N GLU A 81 -12.80 -15.01 -4.21
CA GLU A 81 -11.88 -15.07 -5.37
C GLU A 81 -11.45 -13.70 -5.91
N HIS A 82 -12.39 -12.76 -6.06
CA HIS A 82 -12.07 -11.41 -6.51
C HIS A 82 -11.37 -10.58 -5.42
N ASP A 83 -11.82 -10.67 -4.18
CA ASP A 83 -11.30 -9.86 -3.07
C ASP A 83 -9.88 -10.30 -2.65
N VAL A 84 -9.57 -11.61 -2.74
CA VAL A 84 -8.25 -12.18 -2.43
C VAL A 84 -7.19 -11.74 -3.43
N GLY A 85 -7.48 -11.82 -4.73
CA GLY A 85 -6.55 -11.38 -5.78
C GLY A 85 -6.23 -9.89 -5.66
N PHE A 86 -7.26 -9.08 -5.38
CA PHE A 86 -7.10 -7.65 -5.09
C PHE A 86 -6.27 -7.41 -3.81
N MET A 87 -6.50 -8.16 -2.74
CA MET A 87 -5.74 -8.02 -1.49
C MET A 87 -4.23 -8.28 -1.70
N LEU A 88 -3.89 -9.35 -2.43
CA LEU A 88 -2.50 -9.72 -2.71
C LEU A 88 -1.81 -8.66 -3.58
N LEU A 89 -2.48 -8.18 -4.63
CA LEU A 89 -1.96 -7.12 -5.49
C LEU A 89 -1.71 -5.83 -4.68
N GLY A 90 -2.57 -5.53 -3.71
CA GLY A 90 -2.52 -4.29 -2.94
C GLY A 90 -1.32 -4.28 -2.01
N MET A 91 -1.03 -5.44 -1.40
CA MET A 91 0.17 -5.62 -0.59
C MET A 91 1.46 -5.49 -1.41
N VAL A 92 1.50 -6.03 -2.63
CA VAL A 92 2.67 -5.89 -3.51
C VAL A 92 2.90 -4.42 -3.84
N ILE A 93 1.85 -3.73 -4.26
CA ILE A 93 1.89 -2.29 -4.57
C ILE A 93 2.35 -1.50 -3.34
N PHE A 94 1.75 -1.72 -2.18
CA PHE A 94 2.14 -1.07 -0.92
C PHE A 94 3.61 -1.29 -0.57
N ASN A 95 4.10 -2.54 -0.66
CA ASN A 95 5.48 -2.85 -0.32
C ASN A 95 6.49 -2.20 -1.28
N ILE A 96 6.18 -2.11 -2.58
CA ILE A 96 7.01 -1.41 -3.55
C ILE A 96 7.10 0.08 -3.20
N TYR A 97 5.95 0.75 -3.07
CA TYR A 97 5.93 2.20 -2.83
C TYR A 97 6.48 2.58 -1.46
N SER A 98 6.17 1.83 -0.40
CA SER A 98 6.72 2.09 0.94
C SER A 98 8.24 1.89 0.98
N SER A 99 8.77 0.94 0.20
CA SER A 99 10.22 0.73 0.09
C SER A 99 10.92 1.87 -0.66
N ILE A 100 10.32 2.37 -1.74
CA ILE A 100 10.82 3.55 -2.46
C ILE A 100 10.83 4.77 -1.53
N TYR A 101 9.75 4.99 -0.79
CA TYR A 101 9.69 6.10 0.16
C TYR A 101 10.71 5.94 1.29
N LEU A 102 10.90 4.73 1.81
CA LEU A 102 11.90 4.46 2.84
C LEU A 102 13.33 4.72 2.33
N LEU A 103 13.62 4.37 1.07
CA LEU A 103 14.89 4.69 0.42
C LEU A 103 15.10 6.20 0.32
N LEU A 104 14.10 6.93 -0.17
CA LEU A 104 14.14 8.39 -0.30
C LEU A 104 14.33 9.06 1.07
N PHE A 105 13.54 8.64 2.07
CA PHE A 105 13.64 9.10 3.46
C PHE A 105 15.04 8.88 4.02
N LYS A 106 15.64 7.70 3.79
CA LYS A 106 17.01 7.43 4.20
C LYS A 106 18.03 8.26 3.44
N PHE A 107 17.87 8.42 2.13
CA PHE A 107 18.80 9.15 1.29
C PHE A 107 18.87 10.62 1.72
N LEU A 108 17.72 11.25 1.93
CA LEU A 108 17.56 12.66 2.32
C LEU A 108 17.88 12.92 3.81
N SER A 109 17.93 11.89 4.65
CA SER A 109 18.24 12.07 6.07
C SER A 109 19.75 12.18 6.30
N ASN A 110 20.16 13.31 6.88
CA ASN A 110 21.53 13.55 7.32
C ASN A 110 21.90 12.77 8.60
N ASN A 111 20.91 12.25 9.34
CA ASN A 111 21.09 11.59 10.64
C ASN A 111 21.03 10.06 10.54
N LYS A 112 21.77 9.47 9.61
CA LYS A 112 21.85 8.00 9.47
C LYS A 112 22.51 7.40 10.71
N GLN A 113 21.85 6.45 11.36
CA GLN A 113 22.39 5.80 12.55
C GLN A 113 23.10 4.49 12.16
N ASN A 114 24.38 4.37 12.47
CA ASN A 114 25.16 3.13 12.28
C ASN A 114 24.90 2.09 13.40
N ILE A 115 23.68 2.09 13.95
CA ILE A 115 23.25 1.20 15.02
C ILE A 115 22.29 0.17 14.41
N PHE A 116 22.40 -1.08 14.83
CA PHE A 116 21.49 -2.14 14.42
C PHE A 116 20.15 -2.05 15.17
N LEU A 117 19.10 -2.56 14.53
CA LEU A 117 17.79 -2.69 15.17
C LEU A 117 17.83 -3.71 16.32
N SER A 118 17.28 -3.30 17.46
CA SER A 118 17.02 -4.20 18.59
C SER A 118 15.90 -5.20 18.26
N LYS A 119 15.77 -6.25 19.08
CA LYS A 119 14.72 -7.26 18.91
C LYS A 119 13.31 -6.64 18.97
N LYS A 120 13.07 -5.70 19.90
CA LYS A 120 11.78 -5.00 20.02
C LYS A 120 11.46 -4.16 18.78
N GLU A 121 12.45 -3.46 18.24
CA GLU A 121 12.29 -2.61 17.06
C GLU A 121 12.02 -3.41 15.78
N LYS A 122 12.60 -4.60 15.67
CA LYS A 122 12.30 -5.56 14.60
C LYS A 122 10.82 -5.96 14.60
N TYR A 123 10.27 -6.33 15.76
CA TYR A 123 8.84 -6.65 15.87
C TYR A 123 7.95 -5.43 15.61
N CYS A 124 8.37 -4.24 16.05
CA CYS A 124 7.67 -3.00 15.75
C CYS A 124 7.58 -2.75 14.23
N LEU A 125 8.68 -2.90 13.48
CA LEU A 125 8.69 -2.77 12.03
C LEU A 125 7.80 -3.80 11.33
N PHE A 126 7.79 -5.05 11.83
CA PHE A 126 6.89 -6.07 11.31
C PHE A 126 5.42 -5.68 11.50
N GLY A 127 5.04 -5.28 12.72
CA GLY A 127 3.67 -4.84 13.03
C GLY A 127 3.24 -3.62 12.21
N LEU A 128 4.12 -2.64 12.03
CA LEU A 128 3.86 -1.47 11.19
C LEU A 128 3.63 -1.84 9.72
N ASN A 129 4.48 -2.71 9.15
CA ASN A 129 4.32 -3.13 7.77
C ASN A 129 2.97 -3.85 7.55
N LEU A 130 2.62 -4.77 8.46
CA LEU A 130 1.36 -5.51 8.38
C LEU A 130 0.14 -4.60 8.55
N LEU A 131 0.16 -3.71 9.54
CA LEU A 131 -0.91 -2.75 9.79
C LEU A 131 -1.14 -1.86 8.56
N PHE A 132 -0.09 -1.31 7.97
CA PHE A 132 -0.21 -0.45 6.80
C PHE A 132 -0.63 -1.18 5.55
N SER A 133 -0.17 -2.42 5.36
CA SER A 133 -0.63 -3.24 4.24
C SER A 133 -2.14 -3.52 4.32
N LEU A 134 -2.66 -3.78 5.52
CA LEU A 134 -4.10 -3.97 5.74
C LEU A 134 -4.89 -2.67 5.57
N LEU A 135 -4.36 -1.55 6.08
CA LEU A 135 -4.94 -0.22 5.86
C LEU A 135 -4.99 0.13 4.37
N PHE A 136 -3.91 -0.13 3.64
CA PHE A 136 -3.86 0.05 2.19
C PHE A 136 -4.95 -0.77 1.50
N TYR A 137 -5.07 -2.05 1.85
CA TYR A 137 -6.14 -2.90 1.33
C TYR A 137 -7.53 -2.35 1.64
N ALA A 138 -7.80 -1.95 2.88
CA ALA A 138 -9.10 -1.40 3.27
C ALA A 138 -9.46 -0.12 2.51
N ILE A 139 -8.50 0.80 2.34
CA ILE A 139 -8.68 2.03 1.54
C ILE A 139 -8.92 1.67 0.08
N TRP A 140 -8.16 0.71 -0.45
CA TRP A 140 -8.26 0.32 -1.84
C TRP A 140 -9.58 -0.37 -2.17
N PHE A 141 -9.99 -1.30 -1.32
CA PHE A 141 -11.29 -1.94 -1.37
C PHE A 141 -12.42 -0.93 -1.24
N ALA A 142 -12.32 0.04 -0.32
CA ALA A 142 -13.33 1.07 -0.18
C ALA A 142 -13.47 1.94 -1.44
N ALA A 143 -12.35 2.31 -2.06
CA ALA A 143 -12.36 3.13 -3.27
C ALA A 143 -12.96 2.40 -4.48
N PHE A 144 -12.67 1.10 -4.65
CA PHE A 144 -13.13 0.31 -5.80
C PHE A 144 -14.52 -0.29 -5.62
N LYS A 145 -14.86 -0.78 -4.41
CA LYS A 145 -16.15 -1.44 -4.16
C LYS A 145 -17.31 -0.47 -3.98
N TYR A 146 -17.07 0.69 -3.37
CA TYR A 146 -18.13 1.69 -3.15
C TYR A 146 -18.24 2.71 -4.27
N ASP A 147 -17.49 2.50 -5.36
CA ASP A 147 -17.41 3.39 -6.52
C ASP A 147 -17.30 4.85 -6.08
N LEU A 148 -16.41 5.09 -5.11
CA LEU A 148 -16.25 6.42 -4.53
C LEU A 148 -15.82 7.41 -5.62
N ALA A 149 -15.11 6.92 -6.63
CA ALA A 149 -14.76 7.68 -7.83
C ALA A 149 -16.01 8.11 -8.62
N ASP A 150 -16.93 7.21 -8.98
CA ASP A 150 -18.16 7.56 -9.71
C ASP A 150 -19.07 8.47 -8.86
N LYS A 151 -19.16 8.24 -7.54
CA LYS A 151 -19.92 9.10 -6.63
C LYS A 151 -19.30 10.49 -6.45
N VAL A 152 -17.97 10.59 -6.38
CA VAL A 152 -17.27 11.88 -6.32
C VAL A 152 -17.40 12.63 -7.65
N VAL A 153 -17.29 11.93 -8.78
CA VAL A 153 -17.52 12.50 -10.12
C VAL A 153 -18.97 12.99 -10.27
N LYS A 154 -19.97 12.20 -9.84
CA LYS A 154 -21.37 12.61 -9.82
C LYS A 154 -21.62 13.82 -8.92
N PHE A 155 -21.04 13.83 -7.72
CA PHE A 155 -21.11 14.96 -6.80
C PHE A 155 -20.54 16.26 -7.40
N PHE A 156 -19.37 16.20 -8.05
CA PHE A 156 -18.78 17.37 -8.72
C PHE A 156 -19.50 17.77 -10.01
N ASN A 157 -20.14 16.83 -10.70
CA ASN A 157 -20.94 17.10 -11.89
C ASN A 157 -22.41 17.46 -11.59
N GLY A 158 -22.81 17.53 -10.31
CA GLY A 158 -24.16 17.91 -9.89
C GLY A 158 -25.25 16.89 -10.26
N MET A 159 -24.87 15.61 -10.41
CA MET A 159 -25.78 14.49 -10.69
C MET A 159 -26.07 13.65 -9.45
#